data_AF-A0A9D9QCC4-F1
#
_entry.id   AF-A0A9D9QCC4-F1
#
_cell.length_a   1.000
_cell.length_b   1.000
_cell.length_c   1.000
_cell.angle_alpha   90.00
_cell.angle_beta   90.00
_cell.angle_gamma   90.00
#
_symmetry.space_group_name_H-M   'P 1'
#
loop_
_entity.id
_entity.type
_entity.pdbx_description
1 polymer ?
#
loop_
_entity_poly.entity_id
_entity_poly.type
_entity_poly.pdbx_seq_one_letter_code
_entity_poly.pdbx_strand_id
1 'polypeptide(L)'
;MLEQSVAEKYKKESYSYNYGEADILSIPKDDQLRSHNMQNRMIFSDVQDSVLNTRNITEYAYDAFGRRVETNQYLGDYTRNLYDGFSFDVIGMSVLQSAYYAACLRAAISL
;
A
#
# COMPACT_ATOMS: atom_id res chain seq x y z
N MET A 1 6.23 -33.77 -1.56
CA MET A 1 6.07 -33.10 -0.25
C MET A 1 6.87 -31.79 -0.28
N LEU A 2 6.44 -30.81 -1.10
CA LEU A 2 7.24 -29.62 -1.46
C LEU A 2 6.36 -28.34 -1.47
N GLU A 3 5.48 -28.21 -0.49
CA GLU A 3 4.57 -27.04 -0.38
C GLU A 3 4.99 -26.05 0.72
N GLN A 4 6.09 -26.32 1.44
CA GLN A 4 6.49 -25.49 2.60
C GLN A 4 7.56 -24.42 2.29
N SER A 5 8.23 -24.43 1.14
CA SER A 5 9.44 -23.59 0.93
C SER A 5 9.18 -22.19 0.39
N VAL A 6 7.94 -21.81 0.06
CA VAL A 6 7.64 -20.45 -0.45
C VAL A 6 7.18 -19.50 0.67
N ALA A 7 6.72 -20.04 1.80
CA ALA A 7 6.20 -19.26 2.92
C ALA A 7 7.29 -18.61 3.80
N GLU A 8 8.56 -19.02 3.66
CA GLU A 8 9.66 -18.58 4.54
C GLU A 8 10.30 -17.24 4.14
N LYS A 9 9.82 -16.62 3.06
CA LYS A 9 10.45 -15.43 2.45
C LYS A 9 10.09 -14.11 3.15
N TYR A 10 9.04 -14.08 3.96
CA TYR A 10 8.50 -12.83 4.52
C TYR A 10 8.03 -12.99 5.98
N LYS A 11 8.45 -12.05 6.85
CA LYS A 11 7.95 -11.96 8.22
C LYS A 11 6.62 -11.21 8.22
N LYS A 12 5.52 -11.90 8.55
CA LYS A 12 4.19 -11.29 8.69
C LYS A 12 3.93 -10.92 10.15
N GLU A 13 3.48 -9.68 10.36
CA GLU A 13 3.12 -9.12 11.65
C GLU A 13 1.67 -8.62 11.57
N SER A 14 0.88 -8.91 12.60
CA SER A 14 -0.50 -8.46 12.73
C SER A 14 -0.61 -7.64 14.00
N TYR A 15 -1.16 -6.44 13.88
CA TYR A 15 -1.40 -5.54 14.99
C TYR A 15 -2.89 -5.25 15.08
N SER A 16 -3.40 -5.19 16.30
CA SER A 16 -4.74 -4.73 16.59
C SER A 16 -4.67 -3.62 17.62
N TYR A 17 -5.24 -2.47 17.29
CA TYR A 17 -5.30 -1.32 18.19
C TYR A 17 -6.73 -1.13 18.67
N ASN A 18 -6.86 -0.92 19.97
CA ASN A 18 -8.10 -0.50 20.60
C ASN A 18 -7.89 0.95 21.05
N TYR A 19 -8.47 1.90 20.34
CA TYR A 19 -8.48 3.29 20.78
C TYR A 19 -9.61 3.46 21.78
N GLY A 20 -9.25 3.68 23.04
CA GLY A 20 -10.20 3.93 24.12
C GLY A 20 -10.60 5.40 24.14
N GLU A 21 -11.81 5.70 23.70
CA GLU A 21 -12.60 6.80 24.26
C GLU A 21 -13.74 6.15 25.05
N ALA A 22 -13.93 6.64 26.27
CA ALA A 22 -14.84 6.05 27.25
C ALA A 22 -16.30 6.27 26.81
N ASP A 23 -16.81 5.41 25.94
CA ASP A 23 -18.24 5.13 25.90
C ASP A 23 -18.50 3.71 25.40
N ILE A 24 -19.37 3.00 26.10
CA ILE A 24 -19.57 1.56 25.97
C ILE A 24 -20.51 1.31 24.79
N LEU A 25 -20.05 1.55 23.57
CA LEU A 25 -20.71 1.06 22.34
C LEU A 25 -19.64 0.92 21.24
N SER A 26 -19.28 -0.33 20.93
CA SER A 26 -18.32 -0.74 19.89
C SER A 26 -16.97 -0.01 19.92
N ILE A 27 -16.00 -0.57 20.66
CA ILE A 27 -14.60 -0.16 20.51
C ILE A 27 -14.19 -0.46 19.06
N PRO A 28 -13.84 0.56 18.25
CA PRO A 28 -13.35 0.32 16.91
C PRO A 28 -12.01 -0.41 17.00
N LYS A 29 -11.92 -1.53 16.29
CA LYS A 29 -10.73 -2.36 16.20
C LYS A 29 -10.07 -2.10 14.86
N ASP A 30 -8.92 -1.46 14.88
CA ASP A 30 -8.12 -1.30 13.67
C ASP A 30 -7.17 -2.49 13.54
N ASP A 31 -7.30 -3.18 12.42
CA ASP A 31 -6.45 -4.31 12.08
C ASP A 31 -5.40 -3.85 11.05
N GLN A 32 -4.14 -4.06 11.40
CA GLN A 32 -3.00 -3.78 10.52
C GLN A 32 -2.21 -5.06 10.28
N LEU A 33 -2.10 -5.45 9.01
CA LEU A 33 -1.21 -6.53 8.58
C LEU A 33 -0.01 -5.90 7.89
N ARG A 34 1.20 -6.30 8.31
CA ARG A 34 2.46 -5.85 7.71
C ARG A 34 3.29 -7.07 7.35
N SER A 35 3.92 -7.06 6.19
CA SER A 35 4.91 -8.07 5.82
C SER A 35 6.24 -7.42 5.54
N HIS A 36 7.33 -8.04 6.00
CA HIS A 36 8.69 -7.56 5.82
C HIS A 36 9.53 -8.59 5.06
N ASN A 37 10.48 -8.12 4.25
CA ASN A 37 11.49 -8.99 3.65
C ASN A 37 12.56 -9.42 4.68
N MET A 38 13.50 -10.27 4.25
CA MET A 38 14.59 -10.78 5.09
C MET A 38 15.55 -9.71 5.62
N GLN A 39 15.56 -8.51 5.03
CA GLN A 39 16.30 -7.35 5.52
C GLN A 39 15.43 -6.44 6.43
N ASN A 40 14.30 -6.96 6.92
CA ASN A 40 13.34 -6.26 7.78
C ASN A 40 12.77 -4.97 7.16
N ARG A 41 12.64 -4.91 5.83
CA ARG A 41 11.99 -3.80 5.12
C ARG A 41 10.54 -4.17 4.79
N MET A 42 9.60 -3.26 5.05
CA MET A 42 8.16 -3.44 4.78
C MET A 42 7.90 -3.67 3.29
N ILE A 43 7.38 -4.80 2.88
CA ILE A 43 7.01 -5.08 1.47
C ILE A 43 5.50 -4.99 1.21
N PHE A 44 4.70 -5.05 2.27
CA PHE A 44 3.24 -5.03 2.17
C PHE A 44 2.63 -4.48 3.46
N SER A 45 1.57 -3.71 3.32
CA SER A 45 0.69 -3.32 4.43
C SER A 45 -0.78 -3.36 4.01
N ASP A 46 -1.64 -3.80 4.91
CA ASP A 46 -3.09 -3.72 4.80
C ASP A 46 -3.63 -3.14 6.10
N VAL A 47 -4.16 -1.93 6.02
CA VAL A 47 -4.65 -1.15 7.16
C VAL A 47 -6.14 -0.95 7.00
N GLN A 48 -6.92 -1.52 7.91
CA GLN A 48 -8.36 -1.33 7.96
C GLN A 48 -8.73 -0.45 9.16
N ASP A 49 -9.41 0.65 8.88
CA ASP A 49 -10.02 1.53 9.88
C ASP A 49 -11.49 1.15 10.01
N SER A 50 -11.88 0.71 11.21
CA SER A 50 -13.25 0.26 11.48
C SER A 50 -14.23 1.41 11.78
N VAL A 51 -13.72 2.58 12.17
CA VAL A 51 -14.54 3.80 12.40
C VAL A 51 -14.95 4.42 11.07
N LEU A 52 -13.97 4.64 10.21
CA LEU A 52 -14.16 5.27 8.90
C LEU A 52 -14.59 4.25 7.84
N ASN A 53 -14.55 2.95 8.15
CA ASN A 53 -14.76 1.85 7.21
C ASN A 53 -13.89 2.00 5.96
N THR A 54 -12.63 2.39 6.16
CA THR A 54 -11.65 2.53 5.06
C THR A 54 -10.65 1.40 5.12
N ARG A 55 -10.09 1.02 3.96
CA ARG A 55 -9.05 0.01 3.86
C ARG A 55 -7.98 0.45 2.88
N ASN A 56 -6.73 0.50 3.34
CA ASN A 56 -5.58 0.90 2.56
C ASN A 56 -4.62 -0.28 2.42
N ILE A 57 -4.55 -0.84 1.20
CA ILE A 57 -3.62 -1.91 0.84
C ILE A 57 -2.48 -1.29 0.05
N THR A 58 -1.25 -1.44 0.52
CA THR A 58 -0.05 -0.87 -0.10
C THR A 58 1.04 -1.92 -0.25
N GLU A 59 1.64 -1.99 -1.43
CA GLU A 59 2.82 -2.80 -1.73
C GLU A 59 4.04 -1.90 -1.90
N TYR A 60 5.21 -2.40 -1.48
CA TYR A 60 6.48 -1.67 -1.55
C TYR A 60 7.56 -2.51 -2.21
N ALA A 61 8.33 -1.90 -3.10
CA ALA A 61 9.53 -2.51 -3.69
C ALA A 61 10.77 -1.71 -3.38
N TYR A 62 11.91 -2.40 -3.29
CA TYR A 62 13.20 -1.82 -2.98
C TYR A 62 14.27 -2.28 -3.97
N ASP A 63 15.24 -1.41 -4.23
CA ASP A 63 16.43 -1.77 -4.96
C ASP A 63 17.44 -2.56 -4.10
N ALA A 64 18.54 -2.95 -4.74
CA ALA A 64 19.65 -3.67 -4.12
C ALA A 64 20.34 -2.85 -3.00
N PHE A 65 20.24 -1.52 -3.02
CA PHE A 65 20.86 -0.63 -2.03
C PHE A 65 19.98 -0.34 -0.82
N GLY A 66 18.73 -0.83 -0.78
CA GLY A 66 17.84 -0.55 0.35
C GLY A 66 16.81 0.54 0.09
N ARG A 67 16.86 1.22 -1.05
CA ARG A 67 16.03 2.39 -1.33
C ARG A 67 14.69 1.94 -1.90
N ARG A 68 13.60 2.61 -1.50
CA ARG A 68 12.26 2.30 -1.99
C ARG A 68 12.09 2.81 -3.42
N VAL A 69 11.85 1.92 -4.36
CA VAL A 69 11.67 2.22 -5.78
C VAL A 69 10.21 2.21 -6.20
N GLU A 70 9.32 1.59 -5.43
CA GLU A 70 7.89 1.51 -5.76
C GLU A 70 7.03 1.59 -4.52
N THR A 71 5.88 2.26 -4.64
CA THR A 71 4.77 2.27 -3.69
C THR A 71 3.49 2.18 -4.49
N ASN A 72 2.78 1.06 -4.35
CA ASN A 72 1.55 0.78 -5.08
C ASN A 72 0.38 0.68 -4.11
N GLN A 73 -0.55 1.62 -4.16
CA GLN A 73 -1.79 1.56 -3.37
C GLN A 73 -2.92 1.01 -4.25
N TYR A 74 -3.56 -0.08 -3.82
CA TYR A 74 -4.53 -0.81 -4.65
C TYR A 74 -5.72 0.05 -5.13
N LEU A 75 -6.19 0.99 -4.31
CA LEU A 75 -7.27 1.94 -4.63
C LEU A 75 -6.80 3.39 -4.60
N GLY A 76 -5.49 3.63 -4.70
CA GLY A 76 -4.90 4.93 -4.44
C GLY A 76 -3.84 5.30 -5.47
N ASP A 77 -2.82 6.00 -5.01
CA ASP A 77 -1.75 6.44 -5.88
C ASP A 77 -0.70 5.36 -6.09
N TYR A 78 -0.16 5.34 -7.29
CA TYR A 78 1.03 4.60 -7.65
C TYR A 78 2.21 5.57 -7.75
N THR A 79 3.32 5.25 -7.11
CA THR A 79 4.55 6.05 -7.17
C THR A 79 5.76 5.17 -7.40
N ARG A 80 6.65 5.61 -8.29
CA ARG A 80 7.96 4.99 -8.54
C ARG A 80 9.07 6.03 -8.43
N ASN A 81 10.12 5.66 -7.71
CA ASN A 81 11.34 6.47 -7.58
C ASN A 81 12.41 5.93 -8.52
N LEU A 82 12.91 6.77 -9.40
CA LEU A 82 14.02 6.47 -10.30
C LEU A 82 15.28 7.10 -9.73
N TYR A 83 16.36 6.33 -9.62
CA TYR A 83 17.64 6.80 -9.11
C TYR A 83 18.70 6.70 -10.19
N ASP A 84 19.35 7.81 -10.52
CA ASP A 84 20.44 7.88 -11.52
C ASP A 84 21.85 7.83 -10.88
N GLY A 85 21.92 7.79 -9.55
CA GLY A 85 23.16 7.78 -8.77
C GLY A 85 23.50 9.11 -8.09
N PHE A 86 23.01 10.25 -8.61
CA PHE A 86 23.23 11.59 -8.04
C PHE A 86 21.93 12.25 -7.59
N SER A 87 20.80 11.82 -8.13
CA SER A 87 19.47 12.38 -7.92
C SER A 87 18.41 11.28 -7.79
N PHE A 88 17.17 11.71 -7.56
CA PHE A 88 16.01 10.85 -7.73
C PHE A 88 14.86 11.61 -8.39
N ASP A 89 14.21 10.96 -9.34
CA ASP A 89 12.95 11.43 -9.93
C ASP A 89 11.80 10.64 -9.33
N VAL A 90 10.70 11.33 -9.03
CA VAL A 90 9.46 10.72 -8.56
C VAL A 90 8.45 10.78 -9.68
N ILE A 91 8.08 9.62 -10.22
CA ILE A 91 6.98 9.50 -11.17
C ILE A 91 5.78 8.90 -10.44
N GLY A 92 4.64 9.59 -10.53
CA GLY A 92 3.43 9.20 -9.83
C GLY A 92 2.23 9.19 -10.78
N MET A 93 1.31 8.26 -10.53
CA MET A 93 0.03 8.18 -11.20
C MET A 93 -1.05 8.06 -10.13
N SER A 94 -1.98 8.99 -10.09
CA SER A 94 -3.17 8.83 -9.26
C SER A 94 -4.24 8.07 -10.03
N VAL A 95 -4.74 6.97 -9.46
CA VAL A 95 -5.80 6.17 -10.09
C VAL A 95 -7.08 7.01 -10.23
N LEU A 96 -7.35 7.91 -9.28
CA LEU A 96 -8.44 8.88 -9.38
C LEU A 96 -8.26 9.78 -10.60
N GLN A 97 -7.06 10.30 -10.83
CA GLN A 97 -6.77 11.14 -11.99
C GLN A 97 -6.98 10.38 -13.31
N SER A 98 -6.61 9.09 -13.38
CA SER A 98 -6.80 8.27 -14.59
C SER A 98 -8.28 8.06 -14.97
N ALA A 99 -9.16 7.90 -13.98
CA ALA A 99 -10.60 7.71 -14.20
C ALA A 99 -11.26 9.00 -14.72
N TYR A 100 -10.86 10.17 -14.20
CA TYR A 100 -11.34 11.46 -14.70
C TYR A 100 -10.93 11.72 -16.16
N TYR A 101 -9.68 11.41 -16.53
CA TYR A 101 -9.21 11.55 -17.91
C TYR A 101 -9.93 10.60 -18.88
N ALA A 102 -10.19 9.35 -18.48
CA ALA A 102 -10.94 8.39 -19.31
C ALA A 102 -12.41 8.81 -19.50
N ALA A 103 -13.03 9.38 -18.47
CA ALA A 103 -14.39 9.91 -18.56
C ALA A 103 -14.46 11.13 -19.50
N CYS A 104 -13.51 12.07 -19.38
CA CYS A 104 -13.44 13.24 -20.26
C CYS A 104 -13.19 12.87 -21.73
N LEU A 105 -12.29 11.92 -22.02
CA LEU A 105 -12.01 11.52 -23.40
C LEU A 105 -13.23 10.89 -24.08
N ARG A 106 -14.02 10.10 -23.34
CA ARG A 106 -15.30 9.54 -23.84
C ARG A 106 -16.32 10.63 -24.16
N ALA A 107 -16.39 11.68 -23.33
CA ALA A 107 -17.26 12.82 -23.60
C ALA A 107 -16.80 13.63 -24.83
N ALA A 108 -15.49 13.78 -25.04
CA ALA A 108 -14.94 14.57 -26.14
C ALA A 108 -15.01 13.89 -27.52
N ILE A 109 -14.99 12.55 -27.57
CA ILE A 109 -15.08 11.78 -28.83
C ILE A 109 -16.54 11.55 -29.26
N SER A 110 -17.51 11.84 -28.38
CA SER A 110 -18.95 11.72 -28.66
C SER A 110 -19.58 13.00 -29.25
N LEU A 111 -18.75 13.92 -29.77
CA LEU A 111 -19.14 15.19 -30.40
C LEU A 111 -18.83 15.20 -31.89
#